data_AF-A0A7W0KUU9-F1
#
_entry.id   AF-A0A7W0KUU9-F1
#
_cell.length_a   1.000
_cell.length_b   1.000
_cell.length_c   1.000
_cell.angle_alpha   90.00
_cell.angle_beta   90.00
_cell.angle_gamma   90.00
#
_symmetry.space_group_name_H-M   'P 1'
#
loop_
_entity.id
_entity.type
_entity.pdbx_description
1 polymer ?
#
loop_
_entity_poly.entity_id
_entity_poly.type
_entity_poly.pdbx_seq_one_letter_code
_entity_poly.pdbx_strand_id
1 'polypeptide(L)' 'MEDAGFIIGSYVVTFGAVATYAVWLARRARRVTRDLPDHAKPWT' A
#
# COMPACT_ATOMS: atom_id res chain seq x y z
N MET A 1 3.39 -29.93 -12.69
CA MET A 1 3.09 -29.32 -11.38
C MET A 1 4.25 -28.48 -10.83
N GLU A 2 5.46 -28.56 -11.41
CA GLU A 2 6.62 -27.74 -10.98
C GLU A 2 6.40 -26.23 -11.11
N ASP A 3 5.78 -25.76 -12.20
CA ASP A 3 5.61 -24.30 -12.42
C ASP A 3 4.50 -23.68 -11.58
N ALA A 4 3.56 -24.49 -11.07
CA ALA A 4 2.42 -24.00 -10.30
C ALA A 4 2.88 -23.32 -9.00
N GLY A 5 3.92 -23.86 -8.35
CA GLY A 5 4.52 -23.26 -7.17
C GLY A 5 5.20 -21.92 -7.46
N PHE A 6 5.91 -21.83 -8.60
CA PHE A 6 6.54 -20.59 -9.03
C PHE A 6 5.51 -19.50 -9.38
N ILE A 7 4.46 -19.86 -10.12
CA ILE A 7 3.38 -18.94 -10.49
C ILE A 7 2.69 -18.41 -9.23
N ILE A 8 2.23 -19.30 -8.34
CA ILE A 8 1.56 -18.89 -7.10
C ILE A 8 2.50 -18.06 -6.21
N GLY A 9 3.75 -18.49 -6.05
CA GLY A 9 4.76 -17.76 -5.28
C GLY A 9 4.99 -16.35 -5.81
N SER A 10 5.10 -16.19 -7.13
CA SER A 10 5.31 -14.87 -7.76
C SER A 10 4.12 -13.93 -7.53
N TYR A 11 2.89 -14.43 -7.59
CA TYR A 11 1.70 -13.64 -7.28
C TYR A 11 1.65 -13.26 -5.80
N VAL A 12 1.93 -14.20 -4.88
CA VAL A 12 1.96 -13.91 -3.44
C VAL A 12 2.99 -12.83 -3.11
N VAL A 13 4.19 -12.93 -3.68
CA VAL A 13 5.26 -11.93 -3.48
C VAL A 13 4.84 -10.58 -4.05
N THR A 14 4.30 -10.55 -5.27
CA THR A 14 3.90 -9.31 -5.93
C THR A 14 2.77 -8.61 -5.18
N PHE A 15 1.68 -9.33 -4.91
CA PHE A 15 0.56 -8.77 -4.15
C PHE A 15 0.95 -8.41 -2.72
N GLY A 16 1.81 -9.21 -2.07
CA GLY A 16 2.34 -8.92 -0.74
C GLY A 16 3.15 -7.62 -0.72
N ALA A 17 4.04 -7.42 -1.69
CA ALA A 17 4.84 -6.20 -1.81
C ALA A 17 3.97 -4.97 -2.07
N VAL A 18 3.04 -5.06 -3.03
CA VAL A 18 2.11 -3.97 -3.37
C VAL A 18 1.22 -3.62 -2.17
N ALA A 19 0.61 -4.61 -1.52
CA ALA A 19 -0.26 -4.39 -0.37
C ALA A 19 0.52 -3.77 0.80
N THR A 20 1.73 -4.29 1.07
CA THR A 20 2.59 -3.75 2.13
C THR A 20 2.94 -2.29 1.87
N TYR A 21 3.35 -1.97 0.63
CA TYR A 21 3.67 -0.60 0.25
C TYR A 21 2.45 0.33 0.34
N ALA A 22 1.29 -0.11 -0.18
CA ALA A 22 0.05 0.64 -0.11
C ALA A 22 -0.37 0.94 1.34
N VAL A 23 -0.30 -0.05 2.24
CA VAL A 23 -0.60 0.11 3.67
C VAL A 23 0.38 1.07 4.33
N TRP A 24 1.68 0.95 4.03
CA TRP A 24 2.70 1.86 4.55
C TRP A 24 2.44 3.30 4.09
N LEU A 25 2.15 3.50 2.81
CA LEU A 25 1.86 4.81 2.22
C LEU A 25 0.60 5.42 2.84
N ALA A 26 -0.48 4.65 2.99
CA ALA A 26 -1.72 5.12 3.62
C ALA A 26 -1.51 5.53 5.09
N ARG A 27 -0.74 4.74 5.85
CA ARG A 27 -0.36 5.07 7.23
C ARG A 27 0.50 6.33 7.29
N ARG A 28 1.42 6.49 6.35
CA ARG A 28 2.30 7.67 6.26
C ARG A 28 1.50 8.92 5.91
N ALA A 29 0.63 8.84 4.90
CA ALA A 29 -0.25 9.93 4.49
C ALA A 29 -1.10 10.42 5.68
N ARG A 30 -1.78 9.50 6.38
CA ARG A 30 -2.57 9.83 7.58
C ARG A 30 -1.75 10.53 8.67
N ARG A 31 -0.49 10.14 8.88
CA ARG A 31 0.37 10.81 9.87
C ARG A 31 0.71 12.23 9.45
N VAL A 32 0.99 12.46 8.17
CA VAL A 32 1.36 13.79 7.65
C VAL A 32 0.14 14.72 7.62
N THR A 33 -1.04 14.19 7.28
CA THR A 33 -2.25 15.01 7.16
C THR A 33 -3.02 15.18 8.47
N ARG A 34 -2.64 14.47 9.55
CA ARG A 34 -3.30 14.56 10.86
C ARG A 34 -3.30 15.98 11.41
N ASP A 35 -2.20 16.69 11.22
CA ASP A 35 -1.98 18.02 11.81
C ASP A 35 -2.33 19.14 10.81
N LEU A 36 -2.91 18.80 9.65
CA LEU A 36 -3.28 19.75 8.62
C LEU A 36 -4.71 20.29 8.85
N PRO A 37 -4.90 21.62 8.95
CA PRO A 37 -6.22 22.22 9.04
C PRO A 37 -7.13 21.82 7.88
N ASP A 38 -8.43 21.69 8.13
CA ASP A 38 -9.38 21.22 7.10
C ASP A 38 -9.38 22.10 5.84
N HIS A 39 -9.27 23.43 5.98
CA HIS A 39 -9.21 24.36 4.86
C HIS A 39 -7.92 24.28 4.02
N ALA A 40 -6.89 23.60 4.53
CA ALA A 40 -5.60 23.43 3.86
C ALA A 40 -5.52 22.07 3.13
N LYS A 41 -6.56 21.23 3.21
CA LYS A 41 -6.63 19.95 2.51
C LYS A 41 -7.01 20.19 1.04
N PRO A 42 -6.16 19.88 0.06
CA PRO A 42 -6.44 20.16 -1.36
C PRO A 42 -7.54 19.30 -2.01
N TRP A 43 -8.22 18.45 -1.23
CA TRP A 43 -9.24 17.50 -1.68
C TRP A 43 -10.60 17.70 -1.02
N THR A 44 -10.78 18.77 -0.25
CA THR A 44 -12.08 19.22 0.27
C THR A 44 -12.69 20.28 -0.63
#